data_AF-A0A5E4LLQ5-F1
#
_entry.id   AF-A0A5E4LLQ5-F1
#
_cell.length_a   1.000
_cell.length_b   1.000
_cell.length_c   1.000
_cell.angle_alpha   90.00
_cell.angle_beta   90.00
_cell.angle_gamma   90.00
#
_symmetry.space_group_name_H-M   'P 1'
#
loop_
_entity.id
_entity.type
_entity.pdbx_description
1 polymer ?
#
loop_
_entity_poly.entity_id
_entity_poly.type
_entity_poly.pdbx_seq_one_letter_code
_entity_poly.pdbx_strand_id
1 'polypeptide(L)'
;MASYCSGGTCKFITIGECGYVQDHQWFDYQCCSDSACQSDEFCDLDSHTCRKKPIILPPFQCKETCEEGGSGICCSGYCEAGVCRLRPPTAAAVTLPGGVEIKSACAGLDLGLDALTCNLLWLILLILATMAGYVGSRQFGRLQGVAFFLLPIFVGLISYASLGILLALIELVVVASTTEQIGGRGGWLHPIKEQPAESEEPANSLLSFTPNEKIIYERYGKMGVQVYHLIDDKKDIDEISKEVGISKDELVDMLDFMEKKGIVSF
;
A
#
# COMPACT_ATOMS: atom_id res chain seq x y z
N MET A 1 38.93 -26.09 -10.54
CA MET A 1 39.49 -27.19 -9.71
C MET A 1 39.81 -26.62 -8.34
N ALA A 2 39.26 -27.20 -7.28
CA ALA A 2 39.50 -26.77 -5.92
C ALA A 2 40.50 -27.73 -5.27
N SER A 3 41.45 -27.20 -4.52
CA SER A 3 42.51 -27.97 -3.87
C SER A 3 42.81 -27.39 -2.50
N TYR A 4 43.21 -28.23 -1.57
CA TYR A 4 43.61 -27.80 -0.22
C TYR A 4 44.94 -28.45 0.17
N CYS A 5 45.67 -27.80 1.07
CA CYS A 5 46.94 -28.30 1.57
C CYS A 5 46.80 -28.79 3.02
N SER A 6 47.20 -30.03 3.27
CA SER A 6 47.26 -30.59 4.64
C SER A 6 48.55 -31.40 4.78
N GLY A 7 49.36 -31.06 5.79
CA GLY A 7 50.64 -31.73 6.04
C GLY A 7 51.67 -31.61 4.91
N GLY A 8 51.71 -30.47 4.20
CA GLY A 8 52.66 -30.24 3.10
C GLY A 8 52.31 -30.95 1.79
N THR A 9 51.16 -31.62 1.71
CA THR A 9 50.65 -32.23 0.47
C THR A 9 49.37 -31.53 0.02
N CYS A 10 49.30 -31.20 -1.27
CA CYS A 10 48.11 -30.64 -1.89
C CYS A 10 47.19 -31.78 -2.35
N LYS A 11 45.94 -31.78 -1.91
CA LYS A 11 44.91 -32.75 -2.30
C LYS A 11 43.82 -32.04 -3.10
N PHE A 12 43.39 -32.66 -4.18
CA PHE A 12 42.28 -32.16 -5.00
C PHE A 12 40.94 -32.55 -4.37
N ILE A 13 39.98 -31.64 -4.46
CA ILE A 13 38.58 -31.88 -4.05
C ILE A 13 37.80 -32.24 -5.31
N THR A 14 37.06 -33.34 -5.28
CA THR A 14 36.13 -33.70 -6.36
C THR A 14 34.99 -32.68 -6.37
N ILE A 15 34.92 -31.87 -7.42
CA ILE A 15 33.88 -30.85 -7.60
C ILE A 15 32.67 -31.51 -8.25
N GLY A 16 31.49 -31.35 -7.63
CA GLY A 16 30.19 -31.66 -8.24
C GLY A 16 29.75 -30.57 -9.23
N GLU A 17 28.58 -30.74 -9.84
CA GLU A 17 28.10 -29.77 -10.84
C GLU A 17 27.64 -28.46 -10.19
N CYS A 18 27.19 -28.50 -8.94
CA CYS A 18 26.59 -27.34 -8.28
C CYS A 18 26.59 -27.49 -6.76
N GLY A 19 27.39 -26.66 -6.10
CA GLY A 19 27.69 -26.76 -4.69
C GLY A 19 28.80 -25.79 -4.29
N TYR A 20 29.25 -25.92 -3.06
CA TYR A 20 30.34 -25.13 -2.51
C TYR A 20 31.32 -26.00 -1.74
N VAL A 21 32.53 -25.48 -1.52
CA VAL A 21 33.56 -26.15 -0.74
C VAL A 21 33.60 -25.56 0.67
N GLN A 22 33.48 -26.41 1.68
CA GLN A 22 33.68 -26.04 3.08
C GLN A 22 34.50 -27.14 3.77
N ASP A 23 35.46 -26.77 4.63
CA ASP A 23 36.29 -27.73 5.38
C ASP A 23 36.91 -28.85 4.53
N HIS A 24 37.37 -28.49 3.32
CA HIS A 24 37.97 -29.40 2.35
C HIS A 24 37.03 -30.50 1.81
N GLN A 25 35.73 -30.33 1.98
CA GLN A 25 34.68 -31.19 1.46
C GLN A 25 33.77 -30.41 0.52
N TRP A 26 33.21 -31.10 -0.47
CA TRP A 26 32.21 -30.54 -1.37
C TRP A 26 30.82 -30.76 -0.78
N PHE A 27 30.00 -29.72 -0.79
CA PHE A 27 28.60 -29.74 -0.36
C PHE A 27 27.72 -29.36 -1.53
N ASP A 28 26.86 -30.28 -1.96
CA ASP A 28 25.88 -30.02 -3.02
C ASP A 28 24.80 -29.05 -2.53
N TYR A 29 24.40 -28.15 -3.42
CA TYR A 29 23.26 -27.28 -3.20
C TYR A 29 21.94 -28.07 -3.30
N GLN A 30 20.86 -27.54 -2.70
CA GLN A 30 19.55 -28.18 -2.81
C GLN A 30 19.01 -28.08 -4.25
N CYS A 31 19.26 -26.97 -4.93
CA CYS A 31 18.90 -26.77 -6.32
C CYS A 31 19.87 -25.86 -7.06
N CYS A 32 19.88 -26.01 -8.38
CA CYS A 32 20.79 -25.32 -9.31
C CYS A 32 20.06 -24.74 -10.52
N SER A 33 18.83 -25.21 -10.71
CA SER A 33 17.88 -24.80 -11.73
C SER A 33 16.49 -25.21 -11.26
N ASP A 34 15.46 -24.60 -11.85
CA ASP A 34 14.06 -24.92 -11.53
C ASP A 34 13.70 -26.38 -11.79
N SER A 35 14.42 -27.05 -12.70
CA SER A 35 14.21 -28.48 -13.00
C SER A 35 14.63 -29.41 -11.87
N ALA A 36 15.43 -28.94 -10.91
CA ALA A 36 15.81 -29.70 -9.73
C ALA A 36 14.74 -29.66 -8.62
N CYS A 37 13.77 -28.75 -8.72
CA CYS A 37 12.69 -28.56 -7.75
C CYS A 37 11.38 -29.26 -8.18
N GLN A 38 10.41 -29.33 -7.25
CA GLN A 38 9.08 -29.85 -7.57
C GLN A 38 8.32 -28.91 -8.52
N SER A 39 7.23 -29.39 -9.14
CA SER A 39 6.49 -28.63 -10.17
C SER A 39 5.94 -27.28 -9.69
N ASP A 40 5.59 -27.16 -8.41
CA ASP A 40 5.07 -25.94 -7.77
C ASP A 40 6.17 -25.09 -7.11
N GLU A 41 7.44 -25.44 -7.31
CA GLU A 41 8.60 -24.75 -6.76
C GLU A 41 9.50 -24.18 -7.87
N PHE A 42 10.36 -23.23 -7.50
CA PHE A 42 11.44 -22.67 -8.30
C PHE A 42 12.72 -22.63 -7.47
N CYS A 43 13.87 -22.62 -8.14
CA CYS A 43 15.15 -22.52 -7.46
C CYS A 43 15.50 -21.05 -7.21
N ASP A 44 15.55 -20.65 -5.95
CA ASP A 44 16.08 -19.35 -5.56
C ASP A 44 17.61 -19.42 -5.71
N LEU A 45 18.14 -18.81 -6.78
CA LEU A 45 19.57 -18.91 -7.15
C LEU A 45 20.50 -18.25 -6.13
N ASP A 46 20.01 -17.30 -5.32
CA ASP A 46 20.83 -16.64 -4.30
C ASP A 46 21.04 -17.53 -3.08
N SER A 47 19.99 -18.25 -2.69
CA SER A 47 20.01 -19.15 -1.53
C SER A 47 20.25 -20.62 -1.89
N HIS A 48 20.18 -20.97 -3.18
CA HIS A 48 20.22 -22.32 -3.70
C HIS A 48 19.21 -23.27 -3.02
N THR A 49 18.02 -22.75 -2.71
CA THR A 49 16.92 -23.50 -2.07
C THR A 49 15.67 -23.50 -2.95
N CYS A 50 14.94 -24.61 -2.96
CA CYS A 50 13.64 -24.66 -3.65
C CYS A 50 12.62 -23.89 -2.84
N ARG A 51 11.95 -22.92 -3.48
CA ARG A 51 10.87 -22.12 -2.89
C ARG A 51 9.59 -22.31 -3.70
N LYS A 52 8.44 -22.23 -3.04
CA LYS A 52 7.15 -22.28 -3.76
C LYS A 52 7.02 -21.10 -4.71
N LYS A 53 6.58 -21.37 -5.93
CA LYS A 53 6.26 -20.33 -6.91
C LYS A 53 5.23 -19.39 -6.29
N PRO A 54 5.43 -18.06 -6.38
CA PRO A 54 4.43 -17.13 -5.91
C PRO A 54 3.11 -17.42 -6.61
N ILE A 55 2.02 -17.47 -5.84
CA ILE A 55 0.69 -17.54 -6.41
C ILE A 55 0.46 -16.19 -7.07
N ILE A 56 0.70 -16.11 -8.38
CA ILE A 56 0.31 -14.95 -9.18
C ILE A 56 -1.21 -14.99 -9.20
N LEU A 57 -1.82 -14.24 -8.28
CA LEU A 57 -3.24 -13.97 -8.32
C LEU A 57 -3.53 -13.36 -9.70
N PRO A 58 -4.58 -13.79 -10.40
CA PRO A 58 -4.97 -13.14 -11.63
C PRO A 58 -5.14 -11.64 -11.35
N PRO A 59 -4.75 -10.76 -12.28
CA PRO A 59 -4.87 -9.33 -12.09
C PRO A 59 -6.30 -9.03 -11.63
N PHE A 60 -6.43 -8.26 -10.55
CA PHE A 60 -7.74 -7.88 -10.03
C PHE A 60 -8.46 -7.06 -11.09
N GLN A 61 -9.35 -7.72 -11.84
CA GLN A 61 -10.20 -7.06 -12.83
C GLN A 61 -11.41 -6.52 -12.08
N CYS A 62 -11.32 -5.25 -11.69
CA CYS A 62 -12.50 -4.58 -11.20
C CYS A 62 -13.54 -4.47 -12.34
N LYS A 63 -14.81 -4.74 -12.01
CA LYS A 63 -15.91 -4.81 -12.99
C LYS A 63 -16.79 -3.58 -12.87
N GLU A 64 -17.48 -3.23 -13.95
CA GLU A 64 -18.50 -2.16 -13.96
C GLU A 64 -19.78 -2.58 -13.23
N THR A 65 -20.00 -3.88 -13.07
CA THR A 65 -21.14 -4.46 -12.38
C THR A 65 -20.70 -5.26 -11.16
N CYS A 66 -21.57 -5.30 -10.16
CA CYS A 66 -21.26 -5.84 -8.84
C CYS A 66 -22.33 -6.82 -8.34
N GLU A 67 -23.10 -7.41 -9.26
CA GLU A 67 -24.19 -8.34 -8.97
C GLU A 67 -23.77 -9.52 -8.08
N GLU A 68 -22.52 -9.99 -8.18
CA GLU A 68 -22.08 -11.23 -7.54
C GLU A 68 -21.05 -11.06 -6.40
N GLY A 69 -20.53 -9.86 -6.13
CA GLY A 69 -19.45 -9.74 -5.13
C GLY A 69 -19.35 -8.40 -4.40
N GLY A 70 -20.46 -7.66 -4.34
CA GLY A 70 -20.58 -6.47 -3.51
C GLY A 70 -19.62 -5.35 -3.93
N SER A 71 -19.44 -4.37 -3.05
CA SER A 71 -18.72 -3.13 -3.35
C SER A 71 -17.22 -3.32 -3.61
N GLY A 72 -16.63 -4.46 -3.21
CA GLY A 72 -15.20 -4.72 -3.38
C GLY A 72 -14.78 -4.91 -4.83
N ILE A 73 -15.72 -5.21 -5.74
CA ILE A 73 -15.46 -5.45 -7.17
C ILE A 73 -15.41 -4.15 -8.00
N CYS A 74 -15.95 -3.05 -7.47
CA CYS A 74 -16.03 -1.79 -8.21
C CYS A 74 -14.66 -1.09 -8.26
N CYS A 75 -14.22 -0.67 -9.46
CA CYS A 75 -12.94 0.06 -9.60
C CYS A 75 -12.92 1.39 -8.83
N SER A 76 -14.11 1.96 -8.62
CA SER A 76 -14.29 3.25 -7.95
C SER A 76 -15.74 3.35 -7.48
N GLY A 77 -15.95 3.69 -6.21
CA GLY A 77 -17.28 3.89 -5.63
C GLY A 77 -17.82 2.65 -4.90
N TYR A 78 -19.12 2.42 -5.00
CA TYR A 78 -19.82 1.34 -4.28
C TYR A 78 -20.87 0.66 -5.17
N CYS A 79 -21.29 -0.54 -4.76
CA CYS A 79 -22.31 -1.28 -5.46
C CYS A 79 -23.72 -0.80 -5.06
N GLU A 80 -24.51 -0.35 -6.02
CA GLU A 80 -25.92 0.00 -5.79
C GLU A 80 -26.80 -0.66 -6.85
N ALA A 81 -27.69 -1.56 -6.41
CA ALA A 81 -28.59 -2.32 -7.29
C ALA A 81 -27.86 -3.07 -8.44
N GLY A 82 -26.70 -3.68 -8.15
CA GLY A 82 -25.93 -4.47 -9.12
C GLY A 82 -25.03 -3.64 -10.04
N VAL A 83 -25.10 -2.30 -9.96
CA VAL A 83 -24.28 -1.39 -10.77
C VAL A 83 -23.25 -0.70 -9.89
N CYS A 84 -21.99 -0.66 -10.34
CA CYS A 84 -20.99 0.15 -9.67
C CYS A 84 -21.28 1.62 -9.90
N ARG A 85 -21.72 2.31 -8.85
CA ARG A 85 -21.87 3.75 -8.89
C ARG A 85 -20.61 4.38 -8.34
N LEU A 86 -20.01 5.25 -9.15
CA LEU A 86 -19.13 6.27 -8.63
C LEU A 86 -19.89 6.97 -7.52
N ARG A 87 -19.28 7.09 -6.33
CA ARG A 87 -19.83 7.95 -5.29
C ARG A 87 -20.08 9.28 -6.00
N PRO A 88 -21.33 9.77 -6.09
CA PRO A 88 -21.53 11.11 -6.61
C PRO A 88 -20.57 12.02 -5.84
N PRO A 89 -20.04 13.09 -6.44
CA PRO A 89 -19.21 14.06 -5.71
C PRO A 89 -20.09 14.72 -4.63
N THR A 90 -20.41 13.98 -3.58
CA THR A 90 -21.23 14.38 -2.45
C THR A 90 -20.27 15.06 -1.51
N ALA A 91 -20.51 16.37 -1.40
CA ALA A 91 -19.58 17.40 -0.96
C ALA A 91 -18.52 17.71 -2.02
N ALA A 92 -18.91 18.50 -3.03
CA ALA A 92 -17.99 19.39 -3.71
C ALA A 92 -17.08 20.04 -2.65
N ALA A 93 -15.81 19.66 -2.64
CA ALA A 93 -14.83 20.33 -1.83
C ALA A 93 -14.87 21.80 -2.24
N VAL A 94 -15.20 22.69 -1.30
CA VAL A 94 -15.15 24.12 -1.58
C VAL A 94 -13.69 24.49 -1.60
N THR A 95 -13.14 24.72 -2.80
CA THR A 95 -11.79 25.20 -2.98
C THR A 95 -11.75 26.67 -2.60
N LEU A 96 -11.11 26.99 -1.47
CA LEU A 96 -10.88 28.38 -1.10
C LEU A 96 -9.78 29.00 -2.00
N PRO A 97 -9.79 30.33 -2.21
CA PRO A 97 -8.68 31.02 -2.86
C PRO A 97 -7.38 30.72 -2.10
N GLY A 98 -6.43 30.05 -2.79
CA GLY A 98 -5.21 29.48 -2.20
C GLY A 98 -5.10 27.96 -2.31
N GLY A 99 -6.07 27.28 -2.93
CA GLY A 99 -5.98 25.83 -3.20
C GLY A 99 -6.27 24.95 -1.98
N VAL A 100 -6.78 25.52 -0.89
CA VAL A 100 -7.18 24.75 0.29
C VAL A 100 -8.57 24.18 0.04
N GLU A 101 -8.65 22.86 -0.13
CA GLU A 101 -9.90 22.12 -0.19
C GLU A 101 -10.41 21.84 1.22
N ILE A 102 -11.51 22.48 1.62
CA ILE A 102 -12.22 22.11 2.85
C ILE A 102 -13.22 21.02 2.49
N LYS A 103 -12.87 19.76 2.80
CA LYS A 103 -13.83 18.66 2.82
C LYS A 103 -14.85 18.94 3.93
N SER A 104 -16.13 18.65 3.68
CA SER A 104 -17.13 18.78 4.73
C SER A 104 -16.72 17.91 5.93
N ALA A 105 -16.90 18.41 7.15
CA ALA A 105 -16.54 17.69 8.37
C ALA A 105 -17.27 16.33 8.52
N CYS A 106 -18.24 16.06 7.66
CA CYS A 106 -19.07 14.86 7.61
C CYS A 106 -18.48 13.78 6.71
N ALA A 107 -17.46 14.07 5.90
CA ALA A 107 -16.86 13.13 4.96
C ALA A 107 -16.19 11.91 5.62
N GLY A 108 -16.02 11.93 6.95
CA GLY A 108 -15.46 10.81 7.73
C GLY A 108 -16.46 10.06 8.61
N LEU A 109 -17.73 10.48 8.71
CA LEU A 109 -18.74 9.79 9.51
C LEU A 109 -19.80 9.18 8.59
N ASP A 110 -19.64 7.89 8.27
CA ASP A 110 -20.58 7.11 7.46
C ASP A 110 -21.85 6.73 8.24
N LEU A 111 -22.44 7.69 8.96
CA LEU A 111 -23.59 7.48 9.84
C LEU A 111 -24.94 7.44 9.08
N GLY A 112 -24.92 7.39 7.74
CA GLY A 112 -26.13 7.49 6.93
C GLY A 112 -26.92 8.80 7.12
N LEU A 113 -26.30 9.81 7.72
CA LEU A 113 -26.89 11.13 7.91
C LEU A 113 -26.77 11.91 6.60
N ASP A 114 -27.89 12.46 6.15
CA ASP A 114 -27.90 13.38 5.01
C ASP A 114 -26.92 14.54 5.25
N ALA A 115 -26.22 14.96 4.20
CA ALA A 115 -25.27 16.07 4.27
C ALA A 115 -25.88 17.35 4.88
N LEU A 116 -27.19 17.56 4.66
CA LEU A 116 -27.94 18.67 5.23
C LEU A 116 -28.06 18.57 6.75
N THR A 117 -28.35 17.38 7.28
CA THR A 117 -28.48 17.14 8.73
C THR A 117 -27.15 17.36 9.44
N CYS A 118 -26.05 16.89 8.85
CA CYS A 118 -24.73 17.08 9.42
C CYS A 118 -24.28 18.55 9.42
N ASN A 119 -24.55 19.29 8.33
CA ASN A 119 -24.32 20.73 8.28
C ASN A 119 -25.18 21.51 9.29
N LEU A 120 -26.45 21.11 9.45
CA LEU A 120 -27.36 21.73 10.42
C LEU A 120 -26.88 21.50 11.87
N LEU A 121 -26.37 20.31 12.17
CA LEU A 121 -25.83 19.98 13.49
C LEU A 121 -24.61 20.85 13.83
N TRP A 122 -23.71 21.04 12.87
CA TRP A 122 -22.56 21.96 13.02
C TRP A 122 -23.00 23.41 13.23
N LEU A 123 -24.00 23.86 12.48
CA LEU A 123 -24.53 25.21 12.59
C LEU A 123 -25.19 25.44 13.96
N ILE A 124 -25.95 24.46 14.47
CA ILE A 124 -26.51 24.50 15.82
C ILE A 124 -25.39 24.58 16.87
N LEU A 125 -24.33 23.77 16.72
CA LEU A 125 -23.20 23.79 17.65
C LEU A 125 -22.50 25.15 17.68
N LEU A 126 -22.30 25.79 16.52
CA LEU A 126 -21.72 27.13 16.44
C LEU A 126 -22.63 28.21 17.03
N ILE A 127 -23.95 28.13 16.81
CA ILE A 127 -24.91 29.07 17.42
C ILE A 127 -24.88 28.93 18.94
N LEU A 128 -24.94 27.71 19.46
CA LEU A 128 -24.90 27.45 20.91
C LEU A 128 -23.58 27.91 21.53
N ALA A 129 -22.45 27.68 20.86
CA ALA A 129 -21.15 28.18 21.30
C ALA A 129 -21.12 29.71 21.35
N THR A 130 -21.66 30.37 20.32
CA THR A 130 -21.74 31.84 20.25
C THR A 130 -22.63 32.41 21.36
N MET A 131 -23.80 31.81 21.60
CA MET A 131 -24.69 32.20 22.69
C MET A 131 -24.02 32.02 24.05
N ALA A 132 -23.35 30.90 24.29
CA ALA A 132 -22.62 30.63 25.53
C ALA A 132 -21.48 31.65 25.75
N GLY A 133 -20.72 31.96 24.71
CA GLY A 133 -19.67 32.98 24.75
C GLY A 133 -20.21 34.38 25.03
N TYR A 134 -21.33 34.75 24.39
CA TYR A 134 -21.99 36.05 24.61
C TYR A 134 -22.48 36.20 26.05
N VAL A 135 -23.23 35.22 26.57
CA VAL A 135 -23.73 35.24 27.95
C VAL A 135 -22.58 35.25 28.95
N GLY A 136 -21.57 34.40 28.75
CA GLY A 136 -20.40 34.33 29.61
C GLY A 136 -19.62 35.64 29.66
N SER A 137 -19.44 36.31 28.51
CA SER A 137 -18.75 37.61 28.45
C SER A 137 -19.43 38.70 29.26
N ARG A 138 -20.77 38.62 29.40
CA ARG A 138 -21.57 39.63 30.10
C ARG A 138 -21.56 39.46 31.62
N GLN A 139 -21.43 38.23 32.11
CA GLN A 139 -21.45 37.94 33.56
C GLN A 139 -20.07 37.83 34.19
N PHE A 140 -19.06 37.36 33.46
CA PHE A 140 -17.84 36.78 34.04
C PHE A 140 -16.55 37.43 33.51
N GLY A 141 -16.67 38.52 32.76
CA GLY A 141 -15.54 39.22 32.15
C GLY A 141 -15.00 38.51 30.90
N ARG A 142 -14.07 39.18 30.20
CA ARG A 142 -13.62 38.79 28.86
C ARG A 142 -12.98 37.40 28.78
N LEU A 143 -12.22 36.99 29.79
CA LEU A 143 -11.47 35.73 29.76
C LEU A 143 -12.39 34.51 29.85
N GLN A 144 -13.39 34.56 30.75
CA GLN A 144 -14.33 33.46 30.95
C GLN A 144 -15.29 33.31 29.75
N GLY A 145 -15.65 34.42 29.09
CA GLY A 145 -16.43 34.37 27.84
C GLY A 145 -15.74 33.56 26.72
N VAL A 146 -14.42 33.70 26.55
CA VAL A 146 -13.65 32.91 25.57
C VAL A 146 -13.63 31.43 25.95
N ALA A 147 -13.46 31.11 27.23
CA ALA A 147 -13.48 29.73 27.71
C ALA A 147 -14.83 29.04 27.44
N PHE A 148 -15.95 29.72 27.69
CA PHE A 148 -17.29 29.18 27.42
C PHE A 148 -17.61 29.02 25.93
N PHE A 149 -17.00 29.82 25.05
CA PHE A 149 -17.11 29.64 23.60
C PHE A 149 -16.35 28.41 23.11
N LEU A 150 -15.13 28.19 23.62
CA LEU A 150 -14.27 27.08 23.18
C LEU A 150 -14.71 25.73 23.76
N LEU A 151 -15.25 25.70 24.98
CA LEU A 151 -15.63 24.48 25.68
C LEU A 151 -16.55 23.54 24.86
N PRO A 152 -17.67 23.98 24.26
CA PRO A 152 -18.52 23.10 23.45
C PRO A 152 -17.84 22.61 22.15
N ILE A 153 -16.91 23.38 21.58
CA ILE A 153 -16.11 22.96 20.42
C ILE A 153 -15.18 21.80 20.82
N PHE A 154 -14.48 21.95 21.95
CA PHE A 154 -13.61 20.89 22.49
C PHE A 154 -14.40 19.65 22.91
N VAL A 155 -15.54 19.83 23.60
CA VAL A 155 -16.41 18.71 23.98
C VAL A 155 -16.91 17.98 22.73
N GLY A 156 -17.34 18.71 21.70
CA GLY A 156 -17.72 18.13 20.41
C GLY A 156 -16.59 17.27 19.83
N LEU A 157 -15.40 17.85 19.65
CA LEU A 157 -14.22 17.15 19.12
C LEU A 157 -13.88 15.87 19.91
N ILE A 158 -13.84 15.96 21.24
CA ILE A 158 -13.52 14.83 22.11
C ILE A 158 -14.63 13.77 22.03
N SER A 159 -15.90 14.17 22.11
CA SER A 159 -17.04 13.24 22.09
C SER A 159 -17.15 12.48 20.76
N TYR A 160 -16.88 13.15 19.63
CA TYR A 160 -16.91 12.50 18.32
C TYR A 160 -15.79 11.47 18.17
N ALA A 161 -14.57 11.81 18.60
CA ALA A 161 -13.46 10.86 18.61
C ALA A 161 -13.77 9.65 19.52
N SER A 162 -14.33 9.92 20.71
CA SER A 162 -14.75 8.88 21.66
C SER A 162 -15.79 7.94 21.06
N LEU A 163 -16.83 8.49 20.42
CA LEU A 163 -17.90 7.71 19.78
C LEU A 163 -17.37 6.88 18.62
N GLY A 164 -16.46 7.41 17.80
CA GLY A 164 -15.83 6.67 16.71
C GLY A 164 -15.03 5.46 17.22
N ILE A 165 -14.23 5.64 18.27
CA ILE A 165 -13.49 4.53 18.92
C ILE A 165 -14.45 3.48 19.47
N LEU A 166 -15.54 3.92 20.11
CA LEU A 166 -16.51 3.01 20.72
C LEU A 166 -17.26 2.17 19.66
N LEU A 167 -17.61 2.77 18.52
CA LEU A 167 -18.18 2.05 17.37
C LEU A 167 -17.19 1.03 16.78
N ALA A 168 -15.92 1.41 16.59
CA ALA A 168 -14.90 0.49 16.09
C ALA A 168 -14.69 -0.72 17.03
N LEU A 169 -14.72 -0.49 18.35
CA LEU A 169 -14.66 -1.58 19.33
C LEU A 169 -15.88 -2.50 19.26
N ILE A 170 -17.08 -1.95 19.04
CA ILE A 170 -18.30 -2.77 18.84
C ILE A 170 -18.16 -3.64 17.60
N GLU A 171 -17.71 -3.08 16.47
CA GLU A 171 -17.49 -3.85 15.24
C GLU A 171 -16.48 -4.97 15.47
N LEU A 172 -15.38 -4.70 16.18
CA LEU A 172 -14.36 -5.70 16.50
C LEU A 172 -14.94 -6.83 17.38
N VAL A 173 -15.79 -6.51 18.34
CA VAL A 173 -16.51 -7.51 19.16
C VAL A 173 -17.48 -8.34 18.30
N VAL A 174 -18.23 -7.72 17.39
CA VAL A 174 -19.13 -8.44 16.47
C VAL A 174 -18.33 -9.40 15.59
N VAL A 175 -17.23 -8.95 14.99
CA VAL A 175 -16.34 -9.79 14.18
C VAL A 175 -15.77 -10.95 15.02
N ALA A 176 -15.24 -10.68 16.22
CA ALA A 176 -14.73 -11.72 17.10
C ALA A 176 -15.81 -12.75 17.48
N SER A 177 -17.02 -12.30 17.80
CA SER A 177 -18.13 -13.20 18.16
C SER A 177 -18.61 -14.07 16.99
N THR A 178 -18.50 -13.59 15.75
CA THR A 178 -18.84 -14.40 14.56
C THR A 178 -17.75 -15.42 14.24
N THR A 179 -16.49 -15.14 14.55
CA THR A 179 -15.40 -16.11 14.36
C THR A 179 -15.51 -17.34 15.28
N GLU A 180 -16.11 -17.20 16.48
CA GLU A 180 -16.33 -18.35 17.37
C GLU A 180 -17.31 -19.39 16.81
N GLN A 181 -18.26 -19.00 15.95
CA GLN A 181 -19.21 -19.94 15.34
C GLN A 181 -18.56 -20.86 14.29
N ILE A 182 -17.39 -20.51 13.75
CA ILE A 182 -16.68 -21.29 12.72
C ILE A 182 -15.61 -22.21 13.34
N GLY A 183 -15.29 -22.02 14.63
CA GLY A 183 -14.24 -22.75 15.36
C GLY A 183 -14.51 -24.21 15.72
N GLY A 184 -15.56 -24.84 15.16
CA GLY A 184 -15.89 -26.26 15.39
C GLY A 184 -15.16 -27.26 14.50
N ARG A 185 -14.34 -26.82 13.53
CA ARG A 185 -13.59 -27.73 12.64
C ARG A 185 -12.10 -27.45 12.73
N GLY A 186 -11.43 -28.23 13.58
CA GLY A 186 -9.98 -28.21 13.77
C GLY A 186 -9.23 -28.49 12.48
N GLY A 187 -8.82 -27.40 11.81
CA GLY A 187 -7.79 -27.38 10.80
C GLY A 187 -6.63 -26.57 11.36
N TRP A 188 -5.49 -27.22 11.56
CA TRP A 188 -4.27 -26.63 12.09
C TRP A 188 -3.82 -25.47 11.21
N LEU A 189 -3.93 -24.24 11.71
CA LEU A 189 -3.30 -23.06 11.12
C LEU A 189 -1.81 -23.11 11.47
N HIS A 190 -0.98 -23.23 10.43
CA HIS A 190 0.46 -23.12 10.55
C HIS A 190 0.85 -21.69 10.97
N PRO A 191 1.94 -21.54 11.75
CA PRO A 191 2.44 -20.25 12.19
C PRO A 191 2.85 -19.42 10.97
N ILE A 192 2.21 -18.27 10.80
CA ILE A 192 2.66 -17.22 9.88
C ILE A 192 4.00 -16.74 10.42
N LYS A 193 5.10 -17.09 9.74
CA LYS A 193 6.41 -16.48 10.00
C LYS A 193 6.27 -14.98 9.70
N GLU A 194 6.53 -14.17 10.71
CA GLU A 194 6.69 -12.73 10.59
C GLU A 194 7.64 -12.40 9.43
N GLN A 195 7.08 -11.75 8.42
CA GLN A 195 7.82 -11.11 7.35
C GLN A 195 8.46 -9.86 7.97
N PRO A 196 9.77 -9.64 7.80
CA PRO A 196 10.45 -8.49 8.38
C PRO A 196 9.78 -7.22 7.88
N ALA A 197 9.42 -6.34 8.82
CA ALA A 197 8.73 -5.09 8.60
C ALA A 197 9.39 -4.31 7.45
N GLU A 198 8.72 -4.35 6.30
CA GLU A 198 9.00 -3.47 5.18
C GLU A 198 8.63 -2.06 5.66
N SER A 199 9.66 -1.24 5.79
CA SER A 199 9.59 0.17 6.17
C SER A 199 8.43 0.85 5.44
N GLU A 200 7.39 1.23 6.19
CA GLU A 200 6.27 2.04 5.71
C GLU A 200 6.81 3.39 5.19
N GLU A 201 7.13 3.43 3.90
CA GLU A 201 7.29 4.70 3.19
C GLU A 201 5.92 5.41 3.19
N PRO A 202 5.88 6.72 3.50
CA PRO A 202 4.63 7.45 3.61
C PRO A 202 3.86 7.40 2.29
N ALA A 203 2.67 6.80 2.33
CA ALA A 203 1.73 6.60 1.23
C ALA A 203 1.17 7.90 0.59
N ASN A 204 1.85 9.04 0.76
CA ASN A 204 1.40 10.36 0.34
C ASN A 204 2.33 11.03 -0.68
N SER A 205 3.26 10.28 -1.28
CA SER A 205 4.08 10.73 -2.41
C SER A 205 3.84 9.94 -3.69
N LEU A 206 2.60 9.48 -3.90
CA LEU A 206 2.05 9.30 -5.25
C LEU A 206 1.88 10.69 -5.89
N LEU A 207 3.04 11.34 -6.10
CA LEU A 207 3.23 12.41 -7.06
C LEU A 207 2.51 11.99 -8.33
N SER A 208 1.74 12.93 -8.88
CA SER A 208 0.97 12.73 -10.09
C SER A 208 1.89 12.24 -11.22
N PHE A 209 1.93 10.93 -11.44
CA PHE A 209 2.65 10.37 -12.56
C PHE A 209 2.07 10.94 -13.85
N THR A 210 2.94 11.33 -14.77
CA THR A 210 2.50 11.62 -16.14
C THR A 210 1.92 10.36 -16.77
N PRO A 211 1.07 10.46 -17.82
CA PRO A 211 0.53 9.28 -18.49
C PRO A 211 1.60 8.27 -18.93
N ASN A 212 2.78 8.74 -19.33
CA ASN A 212 3.92 7.89 -19.72
C ASN A 212 4.57 7.22 -18.51
N GLU A 213 4.83 7.97 -17.44
CA GLU A 213 5.39 7.41 -16.20
C GLU A 213 4.48 6.33 -15.60
N LYS A 214 3.15 6.50 -15.70
CA LYS A 214 2.20 5.48 -15.23
C LYS A 214 2.36 4.16 -15.98
N ILE A 215 2.49 4.20 -17.31
CA ILE A 215 2.68 3.01 -18.15
C ILE A 215 4.00 2.31 -17.79
N ILE A 216 5.06 3.08 -17.55
CA ILE A 216 6.37 2.55 -17.17
C ILE A 216 6.32 1.94 -15.77
N TYR A 217 5.72 2.65 -14.81
CA TYR A 217 5.58 2.20 -13.42
C TYR A 217 4.79 0.90 -13.32
N GLU A 218 3.69 0.77 -14.07
CA GLU A 218 2.89 -0.45 -14.10
C GLU A 218 3.69 -1.68 -14.57
N ARG A 219 4.73 -1.49 -15.40
CA ARG A 219 5.54 -2.58 -15.95
C ARG A 219 6.82 -2.86 -15.15
N TYR A 220 7.54 -1.82 -14.76
CA TYR A 220 8.90 -1.88 -14.20
C TYR A 220 9.03 -1.22 -12.82
N GLY A 221 7.92 -0.75 -12.22
CA GLY A 221 7.89 -0.12 -10.92
C GLY A 221 8.65 1.21 -10.85
N LYS A 222 9.09 1.58 -9.64
CA LYS A 222 9.87 2.82 -9.39
C LYS A 222 11.16 2.87 -10.22
N MET A 223 11.80 1.73 -10.43
CA MET A 223 13.05 1.60 -11.15
C MET A 223 12.92 2.03 -12.62
N GLY A 224 11.85 1.61 -13.31
CA GLY A 224 11.61 2.03 -14.69
C GLY A 224 11.37 3.54 -14.81
N VAL A 225 10.68 4.14 -13.84
CA VAL A 225 10.46 5.60 -13.81
C VAL A 225 11.78 6.35 -13.60
N GLN A 226 12.66 5.84 -12.74
CA GLN A 226 13.99 6.40 -12.55
C GLN A 226 14.83 6.34 -13.84
N VAL A 227 14.80 5.22 -14.57
CA VAL A 227 15.45 5.09 -15.88
C VAL A 227 14.90 6.12 -16.86
N TYR A 228 13.57 6.29 -16.92
CA TYR A 228 12.93 7.26 -17.81
C TYR A 228 13.41 8.69 -17.59
N HIS A 229 13.58 9.11 -16.33
CA HIS A 229 14.13 10.44 -16.02
C HIS A 229 15.62 10.60 -16.38
N LEU A 230 16.39 9.52 -16.39
CA LEU A 230 17.82 9.56 -16.73
C LEU A 230 18.07 9.61 -18.24
N ILE A 231 17.12 9.17 -19.07
CA ILE A 231 17.23 9.23 -20.55
C ILE A 231 17.29 10.68 -21.03
N ASP A 232 16.53 11.58 -20.41
CA ASP A 232 16.49 13.00 -20.78
C ASP A 232 17.84 13.73 -20.57
N ASP A 233 18.70 13.21 -19.68
CA ASP A 233 19.99 13.81 -19.33
C ASP A 233 21.13 13.53 -20.33
N LYS A 234 20.85 12.84 -21.45
CA LYS A 234 21.84 12.42 -22.47
C LYS A 234 22.97 11.55 -21.90
N LYS A 235 22.69 10.76 -20.87
CA LYS A 235 23.61 9.78 -20.31
C LYS A 235 23.70 8.56 -21.23
N ASP A 236 24.87 7.93 -21.27
CA ASP A 236 25.06 6.67 -22.01
C ASP A 236 24.47 5.48 -21.22
N ILE A 237 24.16 4.39 -21.93
CA ILE A 237 23.58 3.15 -21.37
C ILE A 237 24.42 2.64 -20.19
N ASP A 238 25.75 2.74 -20.29
CA ASP A 238 26.68 2.28 -19.26
C ASP A 238 26.62 3.11 -17.98
N GLU A 239 26.37 4.41 -18.10
CA GLU A 239 26.21 5.31 -16.96
C GLU A 239 24.87 5.08 -16.26
N ILE A 240 23.79 4.95 -17.03
CA ILE A 240 22.44 4.69 -16.51
C ILE A 240 22.39 3.34 -15.78
N SER A 241 22.92 2.28 -16.40
CA SER A 241 22.98 0.93 -15.81
C SER A 241 23.71 0.95 -14.46
N LYS A 242 24.85 1.65 -14.39
CA LYS A 242 25.64 1.77 -13.17
C LYS A 242 24.98 2.62 -12.09
N GLU A 243 24.27 3.68 -12.46
CA GLU A 243 23.61 4.60 -11.53
C GLU A 243 22.36 3.97 -10.90
N VAL A 244 21.57 3.26 -11.69
CA VAL A 244 20.34 2.58 -11.21
C VAL A 244 20.66 1.23 -10.57
N GLY A 245 21.80 0.63 -10.91
CA GLY A 245 22.22 -0.67 -10.38
C GLY A 245 21.53 -1.86 -11.06
N ILE A 246 21.20 -1.72 -12.35
CA ILE A 246 20.56 -2.77 -13.16
C ILE A 246 21.52 -3.32 -14.21
N SER A 247 21.29 -4.56 -14.63
CA SER A 247 22.07 -5.14 -15.72
C SER A 247 21.81 -4.41 -17.05
N LYS A 248 22.79 -4.44 -17.97
CA LYS A 248 22.63 -3.82 -19.29
C LYS A 248 21.50 -4.46 -20.08
N ASP A 249 21.32 -5.77 -19.96
CA ASP A 249 20.26 -6.50 -20.67
C ASP A 249 18.86 -6.08 -20.19
N GLU A 250 18.68 -5.90 -18.87
CA GLU A 250 17.42 -5.36 -18.32
C GLU A 250 17.17 -3.92 -18.74
N LEU A 251 18.23 -3.08 -18.75
CA LEU A 251 18.10 -1.70 -19.22
C LEU A 251 17.68 -1.68 -20.70
N VAL A 252 18.28 -2.52 -21.55
CA VAL A 252 17.90 -2.61 -22.96
C VAL A 252 16.45 -3.06 -23.14
N ASP A 253 15.95 -4.02 -22.36
CA ASP A 253 14.53 -4.41 -22.39
C ASP A 253 13.59 -3.24 -22.03
N MET A 254 13.97 -2.44 -21.03
CA MET A 254 13.20 -1.25 -20.66
C MET A 254 13.18 -0.20 -21.77
N LEU A 255 14.34 0.06 -22.40
CA LEU A 255 14.44 1.03 -23.48
C LEU A 255 13.64 0.59 -24.72
N ASP A 256 13.73 -0.69 -25.10
CA ASP A 256 12.94 -1.26 -26.22
C ASP A 256 11.44 -1.16 -25.95
N PHE A 257 11.01 -1.45 -24.72
CA PHE A 257 9.61 -1.26 -24.33
C PHE A 257 9.15 0.20 -24.48
N MET A 258 9.94 1.16 -24.00
CA MET A 258 9.60 2.58 -24.07
C MET A 258 9.56 3.08 -25.53
N GLU A 259 10.50 2.64 -26.37
CA GLU A 259 10.54 2.95 -27.79
C GLU A 259 9.31 2.38 -28.53
N LYS A 260 8.99 1.10 -28.28
CA LYS A 260 7.83 0.42 -28.87
C LYS A 260 6.50 1.06 -28.47
N LYS A 261 6.44 1.70 -27.30
CA LYS A 261 5.27 2.46 -26.82
C LYS A 261 5.24 3.90 -27.34
N GLY A 262 6.26 4.35 -28.06
CA GLY A 262 6.41 5.72 -28.53
C GLY A 262 6.64 6.72 -27.40
N ILE A 263 7.17 6.26 -26.26
CA ILE A 263 7.47 7.09 -25.10
C ILE A 263 8.81 7.80 -25.30
N VAL A 264 9.80 7.10 -25.84
CA VAL A 264 11.11 7.64 -26.21
C VAL A 264 11.39 7.37 -27.69
N SER A 265 12.24 8.20 -28.30
CA SER A 265 12.75 8.01 -29.66
C SER A 265 14.25 8.27 -29.61
N PHE A 266 15.03 7.29 -30.07
CA PHE A 266 16.48 7.40 -30.21
C PHE A 266 16.88 7.85 -31.62
#